data_AF-A0A7V3WH97-F1
#
_entry.id   AF-A0A7V3WH97-F1
#
_cell.length_a   1.000
_cell.length_b   1.000
_cell.length_c   1.000
_cell.angle_alpha   90.00
_cell.angle_beta   90.00
_cell.angle_gamma   90.00
#
_symmetry.space_group_name_H-M   'P 1'
#
loop_
_entity.id
_entity.type
_entity.pdbx_description
1 polymer ?
#
loop_
_entity_poly.entity_id
_entity_poly.type
_entity_poly.pdbx_seq_one_letter_code
_entity_poly.pdbx_strand_id
1 'polypeptide(L)' 'MRRGKKIGRNDPCPCGSGKKYKKCCGINA' A
#
# COMPACT_ATOMS: atom_id res chain seq x y z
N MET A 1 12.07 15.99 5.99
CA MET A 1 11.38 14.78 6.52
C MET A 1 10.30 14.35 5.52
N ARG A 2 10.62 13.48 4.56
CA ARG A 2 9.63 12.97 3.59
C ARG A 2 8.64 12.07 4.32
N ARG A 3 7.54 12.63 4.81
CA ARG A 3 6.36 11.87 5.22
C ARG A 3 5.69 11.40 3.93
N GLY A 4 6.25 10.37 3.31
CA GLY A 4 5.54 9.63 2.28
C GLY A 4 4.18 9.28 2.86
N LYS A 5 3.11 9.69 2.18
CA LYS A 5 1.73 9.42 2.59
C LYS A 5 1.67 7.96 3.04
N LYS A 6 1.42 7.72 4.32
CA LYS A 6 1.25 6.36 4.85
C LYS A 6 0.04 5.79 4.14
N ILE A 7 0.28 5.02 3.09
CA ILE A 7 -0.80 4.35 2.38
C ILE A 7 -1.46 3.40 3.36
N GLY A 8 -2.78 3.52 3.51
CA GLY A 8 -3.50 2.69 4.44
C GLY A 8 -3.40 1.23 3.99
N ARG A 9 -3.25 0.31 4.95
CA ARG A 9 -3.22 -1.13 4.67
C ARG A 9 -4.43 -1.61 3.85
N ASN A 10 -5.57 -0.95 3.96
CA ASN A 10 -6.79 -1.30 3.23
C ASN A 10 -6.95 -0.58 1.88
N ASP A 11 -6.15 0.45 1.59
CA ASP A 11 -6.20 1.18 0.32
C ASP A 11 -5.81 0.30 -0.87
N PRO A 12 -6.26 0.62 -2.10
CA PRO A 12 -5.77 -0.04 -3.30
C PRO A 12 -4.25 0.10 -3.44
N CYS A 13 -3.59 -0.98 -3.89
CA CYS A 13 -2.15 -0.98 -4.11
C CYS A 13 -1.78 -0.03 -5.26
N PRO A 14 -0.79 0.87 -5.07
CA PRO A 14 -0.36 1.81 -6.10
C PRO A 14 0.42 1.10 -7.22
N CYS A 15 0.72 -0.19 -7.05
CA CYS A 15 1.36 -1.06 -8.03
C CYS A 15 0.43 -1.47 -9.20
N GLY A 16 -0.84 -1.07 -9.20
CA GLY A 16 -1.78 -1.39 -10.28
C GLY A 16 -2.30 -2.83 -10.29
N SER A 17 -2.00 -3.62 -9.25
CA SER A 17 -2.42 -5.04 -9.18
C SER A 17 -3.92 -5.25 -8.91
N GLY A 18 -4.67 -4.17 -8.63
CA GLY A 18 -6.07 -4.23 -8.18
C GLY A 18 -6.26 -4.78 -6.76
N LYS A 19 -5.18 -5.23 -6.09
CA LYS A 19 -5.23 -5.76 -4.72
C LYS A 19 -5.12 -4.63 -3.69
N LYS A 20 -5.63 -4.86 -2.48
CA LYS A 20 -5.39 -3.96 -1.33
C LYS A 20 -3.90 -3.96 -0.96
N TYR A 21 -3.38 -2.83 -0.47
CA TYR A 21 -1.98 -2.64 -0.12
C TYR A 21 -1.48 -3.76 0.82
N LYS A 22 -2.21 -4.08 1.90
CA LYS A 22 -1.87 -5.17 2.83
C LYS A 22 -1.84 -6.58 2.24
N LYS A 23 -2.41 -6.79 1.06
CA LYS A 23 -2.42 -8.07 0.33
C LYS A 23 -1.50 -8.04 -0.90
N CYS A 24 -0.67 -7.01 -1.04
CA CYS A 24 0.26 -6.83 -2.14
C CYS A 24 1.58 -6.24 -1.60
N CYS A 25 1.99 -5.03 -1.99
CA CYS A 25 3.25 -4.42 -1.54
C CYS A 25 3.38 -4.23 -0.01
N GLY A 26 2.27 -4.19 0.72
CA GLY A 26 2.21 -4.05 2.18
C GLY A 26 2.04 -5.38 2.94
N ILE A 27 2.29 -6.52 2.31
CA ILE A 27 2.21 -7.84 2.96
C ILE A 27 3.23 -8.00 4.10
N ASN A 28 4.42 -7.41 3.95
CA ASN A 28 5.51 -7.46 4.94
C ASN A 28 5.90 -6.07 5.48
N ALA A 29 5.09 -5.05 5.19
CA ALA A 29 5.27 -3.69 5.71
C ALA A 29 4.61 -3.54 7.09
#